data_AF-A0A352ZZZ2-F1
#
_entry.id   AF-A0A352ZZZ2-F1
#
_cell.length_a   1.000
_cell.length_b   1.000
_cell.length_c   1.000
_cell.angle_alpha   90.00
_cell.angle_beta   90.00
_cell.angle_gamma   90.00
#
_symmetry.space_group_name_H-M   'P 1'
#
loop_
_entity.id
_entity.type
_entity.pdbx_description
1 polymer ?
#
loop_
_entity_poly.entity_id
_entity_poly.type
_entity_poly.pdbx_seq_one_letter_code
_entity_poly.pdbx_strand_id
1 'polypeptide(L)'
;MPAATGGTQPEGREPTGRRGGKPRLKSPADLAREYDIDRHIRRYRVGSGSPAIGRKVGGMRLQEVYGVSIVEIRSERMGRLSLLKDVRQNMATANSVLHEGDILYVTGESGGMDCMEHDLRLTGQEDNALHFYDLGLVELIVTPESEINGMKIREAQLRKKYGINVLAMRNGKSYRSGRLAEAKLETGDVLLAQGKWNDILRLNDESDNWVVLGHPEQALRHVTLDYKAPLAAAIMLGMVAMMVLDTIPAAPVTAVIMAGLLTVLTGCHRSVESAYKTIHWESVVLIAAMMPMSTALEKTGVSQAVSTALVSSLGSMGPTALLAGLYLTTSVLTMFIRNTATAVLMAPIAMVAAARC
;
A
#
# COMPACT_ATOMS: atom_id res chain seq x y z
N MET A 1 -52.05 17.82 -53.40
CA MET A 1 -52.16 16.93 -52.21
C MET A 1 -51.77 15.53 -52.66
N PRO A 2 -51.01 14.68 -51.94
CA PRO A 2 -50.31 14.86 -50.65
C PRO A 2 -48.86 14.28 -50.61
N ALA A 3 -48.26 14.37 -49.41
CA ALA A 3 -47.41 13.39 -48.70
C ALA A 3 -45.93 13.15 -49.03
N ALA A 4 -45.17 13.15 -47.92
CA ALA A 4 -43.75 12.93 -47.75
C ALA A 4 -43.39 11.45 -47.45
N THR A 5 -42.16 11.07 -47.75
CA THR A 5 -41.32 10.04 -47.09
C THR A 5 -39.94 10.15 -47.76
N GLY A 6 -38.79 10.32 -47.11
CA GLY A 6 -38.29 9.73 -45.88
C GLY A 6 -37.24 8.69 -46.24
N GLY A 7 -35.97 9.08 -46.36
CA GLY A 7 -34.86 8.19 -46.75
C GLY A 7 -33.50 8.74 -46.33
N THR A 8 -33.10 8.41 -45.11
CA THR A 8 -31.81 8.72 -44.46
C THR A 8 -30.66 7.92 -45.06
N GLN A 9 -29.56 8.61 -45.39
CA GLN A 9 -28.28 8.09 -45.86
C GLN A 9 -27.38 7.75 -44.65
N PRO A 10 -26.58 6.67 -44.68
CA PRO A 10 -25.81 6.25 -43.51
C PRO A 10 -24.52 7.09 -43.35
N GLU A 11 -24.38 7.78 -42.22
CA GLU A 11 -23.15 8.44 -41.79
C GLU A 11 -22.02 7.41 -41.56
N GLY A 12 -20.91 7.60 -42.28
CA GLY A 12 -19.66 6.92 -42.03
C GLY A 12 -19.06 7.37 -40.69
N ARG A 13 -18.74 6.40 -39.83
CA ARG A 13 -17.99 6.66 -38.59
C ARG A 13 -16.51 6.88 -38.91
N GLU A 14 -16.03 8.10 -38.70
CA GLU A 14 -14.61 8.42 -38.61
C GLU A 14 -13.95 7.69 -37.42
N PRO A 15 -12.70 7.20 -37.56
CA PRO A 15 -11.96 6.63 -36.46
C PRO A 15 -11.38 7.76 -35.58
N THR A 16 -11.94 7.92 -34.37
CA THR A 16 -11.41 8.84 -33.36
C THR A 16 -9.98 8.47 -32.97
N GLY A 17 -9.02 9.25 -33.43
CA GLY A 17 -7.63 9.21 -32.98
C GLY A 17 -7.53 9.57 -31.49
N ARG A 18 -7.02 8.66 -30.67
CA ARG A 18 -6.64 8.97 -29.29
C ARG A 18 -5.20 9.48 -29.26
N ARG A 19 -5.09 10.76 -28.91
CA ARG A 19 -3.85 11.49 -28.58
C ARG A 19 -3.06 10.74 -27.51
N GLY A 20 -1.74 10.66 -27.71
CA GLY A 20 -0.78 10.20 -26.71
C GLY A 20 -0.81 11.09 -25.47
N GLY A 21 -1.46 10.62 -24.42
CA GLY A 21 -1.30 11.13 -23.07
C GLY A 21 -0.20 10.34 -22.36
N LYS A 22 0.66 11.05 -21.59
CA LYS A 22 1.62 10.43 -20.66
C LYS A 22 0.95 9.27 -19.91
N PRO A 23 1.61 8.11 -19.72
CA PRO A 23 0.98 6.96 -19.08
C PRO A 23 0.54 7.37 -17.66
N ARG A 24 -0.78 7.51 -17.47
CA ARG A 24 -1.34 7.63 -16.13
C ARG A 24 -1.00 6.34 -15.38
N LEU A 25 -0.46 6.46 -14.17
CA LEU A 25 -0.36 5.32 -13.27
C LEU A 25 -1.76 4.76 -13.05
N LYS A 26 -1.96 3.49 -13.40
CA LYS A 26 -3.23 2.80 -13.27
C LYS A 26 -3.28 2.11 -11.92
N SER A 27 -4.40 2.23 -11.20
CA SER A 27 -4.59 1.45 -9.98
C SER A 27 -4.85 -0.03 -10.29
N PRO A 28 -4.64 -0.96 -9.34
CA PRO A 28 -5.01 -2.37 -9.54
C PRO A 28 -6.47 -2.58 -9.96
N ALA A 29 -7.38 -1.72 -9.48
CA ALA A 29 -8.80 -1.74 -9.88
C ALA A 29 -9.02 -1.23 -11.32
N ASP A 30 -8.23 -0.26 -11.78
CA ASP A 30 -8.28 0.19 -13.18
C ASP A 30 -7.75 -0.88 -14.13
N LEU A 31 -6.66 -1.56 -13.74
CA LEU A 31 -6.12 -2.69 -14.49
C LEU A 31 -7.11 -3.86 -14.54
N ALA A 32 -7.75 -4.20 -13.42
CA ALA A 32 -8.75 -5.25 -13.40
C ALA A 32 -9.91 -4.97 -14.37
N ARG A 33 -10.37 -3.72 -14.45
CA ARG A 33 -11.43 -3.28 -15.38
C ARG A 33 -10.97 -3.22 -16.82
N GLU A 34 -9.76 -2.73 -17.09
CA GLU A 34 -9.23 -2.61 -18.46
C GLU A 34 -9.02 -3.98 -19.12
N TYR A 35 -8.69 -4.99 -18.33
CA TYR A 35 -8.51 -6.36 -18.79
C TYR A 35 -9.76 -7.24 -18.62
N ASP A 36 -10.92 -6.64 -18.30
CA ASP A 36 -12.22 -7.33 -18.08
C ASP A 36 -12.10 -8.52 -17.11
N ILE A 37 -11.20 -8.44 -16.12
CA ILE A 37 -10.98 -9.53 -15.16
C ILE A 37 -12.20 -9.69 -14.26
N ASP A 38 -12.82 -8.58 -13.87
CA ASP A 38 -14.03 -8.50 -13.06
C ASP A 38 -15.23 -9.22 -13.70
N ARG A 39 -15.26 -9.33 -15.03
CA ARG A 39 -16.31 -10.06 -15.76
C ARG A 39 -16.10 -11.57 -15.83
N HIS A 40 -14.88 -12.05 -15.61
CA HIS A 40 -14.52 -13.47 -15.74
C HIS A 40 -14.19 -14.13 -14.40
N ILE A 41 -14.22 -13.37 -13.30
CA ILE A 41 -14.01 -13.88 -11.95
C ILE A 41 -15.33 -13.91 -11.20
N ARG A 42 -15.65 -15.08 -10.63
CA ARG A 42 -16.76 -15.25 -9.67
C ARG A 42 -16.23 -15.64 -8.31
N ARG A 43 -16.97 -15.21 -7.28
CA ARG A 43 -16.63 -15.48 -5.88
C ARG A 43 -17.52 -16.57 -5.33
N TYR A 44 -16.88 -17.54 -4.67
CA TYR A 44 -17.54 -18.68 -4.07
C TYR A 44 -17.11 -18.83 -2.61
N ARG A 45 -18.05 -19.06 -1.71
CA ARG A 45 -17.75 -19.38 -0.31
C ARG A 45 -17.80 -20.89 -0.10
N VAL A 46 -16.81 -21.43 0.61
CA VAL A 46 -16.78 -22.83 1.05
C VAL A 46 -17.76 -22.99 2.22
N GLY A 47 -18.90 -23.63 1.98
CA GLY A 47 -19.88 -23.94 3.02
C GLY A 47 -19.45 -25.10 3.93
N SER A 48 -20.05 -25.20 5.12
CA SER A 48 -19.76 -26.21 6.15
C SER A 48 -19.91 -27.67 5.70
N GLY A 49 -20.74 -27.90 4.67
CA GLY A 49 -20.97 -29.23 4.08
C GLY A 49 -20.21 -29.50 2.78
N SER A 50 -19.22 -28.68 2.43
CA SER A 50 -18.49 -28.78 1.16
C SER A 50 -17.49 -29.96 1.18
N PRO A 51 -17.50 -30.86 0.17
CA PRO A 51 -16.49 -31.90 0.03
C PRO A 51 -15.09 -31.37 -0.32
N ALA A 52 -14.96 -30.05 -0.52
CA ALA A 52 -13.68 -29.38 -0.76
C ALA A 52 -12.89 -29.14 0.53
N ILE A 53 -13.53 -29.18 1.71
CA ILE A 53 -12.87 -28.93 3.00
C ILE A 53 -11.78 -29.98 3.24
N GLY A 54 -10.58 -29.52 3.62
CA GLY A 54 -9.43 -30.37 3.90
C GLY A 54 -8.73 -30.90 2.64
N ARG A 55 -9.27 -30.65 1.43
CA ARG A 55 -8.62 -31.04 0.18
C ARG A 55 -7.64 -29.98 -0.30
N LYS A 56 -6.55 -30.45 -0.91
CA LYS A 56 -5.59 -29.60 -1.62
C LYS A 56 -6.16 -29.19 -2.98
N VAL A 57 -5.99 -27.92 -3.36
CA VAL A 57 -6.43 -27.39 -4.67
C VAL A 57 -5.89 -28.21 -5.84
N GLY A 58 -4.61 -28.59 -5.81
CA GLY A 58 -4.00 -29.42 -6.85
C GLY A 58 -4.59 -30.82 -6.92
N GLY A 59 -5.02 -31.37 -5.78
CA GLY A 59 -5.66 -32.69 -5.72
C GLY A 59 -7.11 -32.71 -6.24
N MET A 60 -7.71 -31.55 -6.48
CA MET A 60 -9.05 -31.45 -7.07
C MET A 60 -9.03 -31.37 -8.59
N ARG A 61 -7.85 -31.14 -9.20
CA ARG A 61 -7.66 -31.06 -10.67
C ARG A 61 -8.72 -30.16 -11.36
N LEU A 62 -9.06 -29.03 -10.73
CA LEU A 62 -10.18 -28.16 -11.14
C LEU A 62 -10.09 -27.71 -12.61
N GLN A 63 -8.87 -27.49 -13.09
CA GLN A 63 -8.63 -27.06 -14.47
C GLN A 63 -8.93 -28.16 -15.49
N GLU A 64 -8.77 -29.43 -15.13
CA GLU A 64 -8.98 -30.56 -16.03
C GLU A 64 -10.40 -31.09 -15.97
N VAL A 65 -11.03 -31.05 -14.78
CA VAL A 65 -12.41 -31.52 -14.58
C VAL A 65 -13.41 -30.47 -15.04
N TYR A 66 -13.22 -29.21 -14.63
CA TYR A 66 -14.20 -28.14 -14.84
C TYR A 66 -13.70 -27.05 -15.79
N GLY A 67 -12.44 -27.07 -16.22
CA GLY A 67 -11.88 -25.99 -17.03
C GLY A 67 -11.67 -24.68 -16.25
N VAL A 68 -11.72 -24.71 -14.92
CA VAL A 68 -11.64 -23.53 -14.05
C VAL A 68 -10.36 -23.50 -13.24
N SER A 69 -9.92 -22.30 -12.87
CA SER A 69 -8.76 -22.09 -12.01
C SER A 69 -9.11 -21.18 -10.84
N ILE A 70 -8.65 -21.55 -9.65
CA ILE A 70 -8.73 -20.66 -8.48
C ILE A 70 -7.56 -19.69 -8.59
N VAL A 71 -7.88 -18.41 -8.62
CA VAL A 71 -6.90 -17.31 -8.65
C VAL A 71 -6.44 -17.02 -7.22
N GLU A 72 -7.39 -16.89 -6.31
CA GLU A 72 -7.15 -16.48 -4.92
C GLU A 72 -8.02 -17.26 -3.94
N ILE A 73 -7.44 -17.54 -2.77
CA ILE A 73 -8.14 -18.03 -1.59
C ILE A 73 -8.01 -16.97 -0.50
N ARG A 74 -9.14 -16.44 -0.07
CA ARG A 74 -9.23 -15.54 1.08
C ARG A 74 -9.82 -16.31 2.27
N SER A 75 -9.03 -16.45 3.32
CA SER A 75 -9.50 -17.00 4.60
C SER A 75 -9.86 -15.85 5.52
N GLU A 76 -11.13 -15.73 5.89
CA GLU A 76 -11.63 -14.75 6.85
C GLU A 76 -11.82 -15.44 8.20
N ARG A 77 -10.79 -15.45 9.05
CA ARG A 77 -10.89 -16.07 10.38
C ARG A 77 -11.22 -15.02 11.42
N MET A 78 -12.18 -15.32 12.29
CA MET A 78 -12.42 -14.52 13.47
C MET A 78 -11.27 -14.76 14.46
N GLY A 79 -10.62 -13.68 14.92
CA GLY A 79 -9.56 -13.76 15.91
C GLY A 79 -10.06 -14.25 17.26
N ARG A 80 -9.14 -14.74 18.10
CA ARG A 80 -9.42 -15.30 19.44
C ARG A 80 -10.11 -14.31 20.40
N LEU A 81 -9.96 -13.01 20.16
CA LEU A 81 -10.84 -11.97 20.70
C LEU A 81 -11.85 -11.62 19.61
N SER A 82 -13.12 -11.84 19.88
CA SER A 82 -14.29 -11.69 18.98
C SER A 82 -14.52 -10.27 18.39
N LEU A 83 -13.50 -9.41 18.38
CA LEU A 83 -13.49 -8.02 17.91
C LEU A 83 -12.60 -7.80 16.68
N LEU A 84 -11.80 -8.79 16.25
CA LEU A 84 -10.85 -8.64 15.14
C LEU A 84 -11.04 -9.74 14.09
N LYS A 85 -11.31 -9.35 12.84
CA LYS A 85 -11.32 -10.24 11.67
C LYS A 85 -9.89 -10.34 11.14
N ASP A 86 -9.26 -11.51 11.22
CA ASP A 86 -7.97 -11.79 10.56
C ASP A 86 -8.28 -12.26 9.13
N VAL A 87 -8.11 -11.35 8.18
CA VAL A 87 -8.28 -11.65 6.76
C VAL A 87 -6.90 -11.99 6.19
N ARG A 88 -6.73 -13.26 5.79
CA ARG A 88 -5.52 -13.72 5.10
C ARG A 88 -5.84 -14.01 3.65
N GLN A 89 -5.18 -13.31 2.74
CA GLN A 89 -5.26 -13.60 1.31
C GLN A 89 -4.01 -14.36 0.85
N ASN A 90 -4.23 -15.49 0.18
CA ASN A 90 -3.16 -16.30 -0.40
C ASN A 90 -3.50 -16.66 -1.84
N MET A 91 -2.49 -16.64 -2.71
CA MET A 91 -2.60 -17.23 -4.04
C MET A 91 -2.90 -18.73 -3.92
N ALA A 92 -3.80 -19.25 -4.75
CA ALA A 92 -4.19 -20.65 -4.71
C ALA A 92 -3.09 -21.54 -5.30
N THR A 93 -2.25 -22.13 -4.47
CA THR A 93 -1.23 -23.11 -4.89
C THR A 93 -1.79 -24.51 -4.93
N ALA A 94 -1.14 -25.41 -5.68
CA ALA A 94 -1.53 -26.83 -5.71
C ALA A 94 -1.55 -27.47 -4.31
N ASN A 95 -0.76 -26.95 -3.36
CA ASN A 95 -0.69 -27.41 -1.98
C ASN A 95 -1.63 -26.66 -1.03
N SER A 96 -2.32 -25.60 -1.49
CA SER A 96 -3.26 -24.86 -0.65
C SER A 96 -4.42 -25.76 -0.26
N VAL A 97 -4.69 -25.83 1.03
CA VAL A 97 -5.82 -26.60 1.60
C VAL A 97 -6.99 -25.66 1.82
N LEU A 98 -8.17 -26.07 1.37
CA LEU A 98 -9.40 -25.31 1.58
C LEU A 98 -10.00 -25.61 2.95
N HIS A 99 -10.48 -24.56 3.63
CA HIS A 99 -11.16 -24.65 4.90
C HIS A 99 -12.59 -24.12 4.77
N GLU A 100 -13.42 -24.48 5.73
CA GLU A 100 -14.76 -23.91 5.87
C GLU A 100 -14.69 -22.38 6.01
N GLY A 101 -15.56 -21.68 5.29
CA GLY A 101 -15.63 -20.22 5.30
C GLY A 101 -14.61 -19.51 4.41
N ASP A 102 -13.69 -20.25 3.76
CA ASP A 102 -12.79 -19.66 2.77
C ASP A 102 -13.60 -19.12 1.57
N ILE A 103 -13.17 -17.96 1.06
CA ILE A 103 -13.72 -17.32 -0.14
C ILE A 103 -12.74 -17.58 -1.30
N LEU A 104 -13.25 -18.20 -2.36
CA LEU A 104 -12.51 -18.58 -3.55
C LEU A 104 -12.85 -17.61 -4.67
N TYR A 105 -11.82 -17.02 -5.27
CA TYR A 105 -11.94 -16.26 -6.51
C TYR A 105 -11.58 -17.19 -7.66
N VAL A 106 -12.57 -17.53 -8.47
CA VAL A 106 -12.42 -18.51 -9.54
C VAL A 106 -12.60 -17.84 -10.88
N THR A 107 -11.71 -18.16 -11.82
CA THR A 107 -11.78 -17.76 -13.22
C THR A 107 -11.99 -18.99 -14.09
N GLY A 108 -12.79 -18.87 -15.14
CA GLY A 108 -13.04 -19.97 -16.08
C GLY A 108 -14.21 -19.70 -17.00
N GLU A 109 -14.63 -20.74 -17.71
CA GLU A 109 -15.87 -20.69 -18.49
C GLU A 109 -17.09 -20.81 -17.56
N SER A 110 -18.15 -20.04 -17.84
CA SER A 110 -19.36 -19.99 -16.99
C SER A 110 -19.92 -21.38 -16.68
N GLY A 111 -20.05 -22.24 -17.67
CA GLY A 111 -20.59 -23.59 -17.47
C GLY A 111 -19.73 -24.46 -16.54
N GLY A 112 -18.40 -24.35 -16.65
CA GLY A 112 -17.48 -25.03 -15.75
C GLY A 112 -17.56 -24.54 -14.31
N MET A 113 -17.76 -23.23 -14.14
CA MET A 113 -17.95 -22.60 -12.83
C MET A 113 -19.25 -23.05 -12.16
N ASP A 114 -20.35 -23.15 -12.92
CA ASP A 114 -21.65 -23.62 -12.41
C ASP A 114 -21.58 -25.09 -11.97
N CYS A 115 -20.92 -25.95 -12.75
CA CYS A 115 -20.68 -27.35 -12.38
C CYS A 115 -19.83 -27.47 -11.12
N MET A 116 -18.77 -26.66 -11.00
CA MET A 116 -17.91 -26.65 -9.81
C MET A 116 -18.69 -26.20 -8.56
N GLU A 117 -19.55 -25.19 -8.68
CA GLU A 117 -20.40 -24.72 -7.58
C GLU A 117 -21.28 -25.85 -7.05
N HIS A 118 -21.94 -26.58 -7.96
CA HIS A 118 -22.84 -27.68 -7.61
C HIS A 118 -22.10 -28.86 -6.97
N ASP A 119 -21.02 -29.33 -7.60
CA ASP A 119 -20.28 -30.51 -7.15
C ASP A 119 -19.54 -30.28 -5.83
N LEU A 120 -18.98 -29.08 -5.64
CA LEU A 120 -18.26 -28.71 -4.43
C LEU A 120 -19.16 -28.05 -3.38
N ARG A 121 -20.48 -27.95 -3.61
CA ARG A 121 -21.45 -27.31 -2.70
C ARG A 121 -20.97 -25.95 -2.22
N LEU A 122 -20.50 -25.15 -3.17
CA LEU A 122 -20.05 -23.80 -2.90
C LEU A 122 -21.26 -22.86 -2.92
N THR A 123 -21.15 -21.71 -2.26
CA THR A 123 -22.18 -20.68 -2.31
C THR A 123 -21.67 -19.51 -3.11
N GLY A 124 -22.26 -19.26 -4.29
CA GLY A 124 -21.98 -18.06 -5.08
C GLY A 124 -22.27 -16.77 -4.31
N GLN A 125 -21.42 -15.76 -4.49
CA GLN A 125 -21.59 -14.42 -3.92
C GLN A 125 -21.80 -13.42 -5.06
N GLU A 126 -22.86 -12.60 -5.00
CA GLU A 126 -23.27 -11.72 -6.12
C GLU A 126 -22.31 -10.56 -6.41
N ASP A 127 -21.59 -10.10 -5.40
CA ASP A 127 -20.56 -9.10 -5.63
C ASP A 127 -19.36 -9.79 -6.28
N ASN A 128 -18.85 -9.25 -7.39
CA ASN A 128 -17.69 -9.76 -8.14
C ASN A 128 -16.47 -8.86 -7.98
N ALA A 129 -16.52 -7.83 -7.13
CA ALA A 129 -15.39 -6.94 -6.92
C ALA A 129 -14.21 -7.72 -6.32
N LEU A 130 -13.07 -7.69 -7.04
CA LEU A 130 -11.79 -8.06 -6.44
C LEU A 130 -11.37 -6.96 -5.48
N HIS A 131 -11.36 -7.30 -4.19
CA HIS A 131 -10.69 -6.46 -3.20
C HIS A 131 -9.26 -6.98 -3.03
N PHE A 132 -8.31 -6.23 -3.56
CA PHE A 132 -6.89 -6.50 -3.51
C PHE A 132 -6.32 -6.02 -2.17
N TYR A 133 -6.31 -6.86 -1.13
CA TYR A 133 -5.76 -6.48 0.20
C TYR A 133 -4.27 -6.82 0.36
N ASP A 134 -3.87 -8.04 0.01
CA ASP A 134 -2.49 -8.53 0.12
C ASP A 134 -1.85 -8.86 -1.24
N LEU A 135 -2.67 -8.93 -2.29
CA LEU A 135 -2.24 -9.25 -3.66
C LEU A 135 -2.29 -8.00 -4.52
N GLY A 136 -1.19 -7.68 -5.19
CA GLY A 136 -1.11 -6.60 -6.17
C GLY A 136 -1.33 -7.12 -7.59
N LEU A 137 -1.87 -6.26 -8.45
CA LEU A 137 -1.87 -6.44 -9.90
C LEU A 137 -0.87 -5.47 -10.51
N VAL A 138 -0.06 -5.95 -11.46
CA VAL A 138 0.97 -5.15 -12.10
C VAL A 138 1.10 -5.51 -13.58
N GLU A 139 1.33 -4.52 -14.43
CA GLU A 139 1.69 -4.75 -15.83
C GLU A 139 3.22 -4.89 -15.92
N LEU A 140 3.71 -5.91 -16.62
CA LEU A 140 5.12 -6.18 -16.86
C LEU A 140 5.36 -6.14 -18.37
N ILE A 141 6.31 -5.34 -18.86
CA ILE A 141 6.76 -5.41 -20.25
C ILE A 141 7.97 -6.33 -20.33
N VAL A 142 7.96 -7.32 -21.23
CA VAL A 142 9.12 -8.16 -21.51
C VAL A 142 10.20 -7.35 -22.23
N THR A 143 11.40 -7.29 -21.66
CA THR A 143 12.56 -6.57 -22.24
C THR A 143 13.19 -7.32 -23.41
N PRO A 144 13.90 -6.65 -24.32
CA PRO A 144 14.70 -7.30 -25.36
C PRO A 144 15.76 -8.26 -24.82
N GLU A 145 16.37 -7.90 -23.68
CA GLU A 145 17.46 -8.63 -23.02
C GLU A 145 16.95 -9.81 -22.16
N SER A 146 15.64 -10.04 -22.14
CA SER A 146 14.98 -11.00 -21.28
C SER A 146 15.33 -12.45 -21.61
N GLU A 147 15.76 -13.23 -20.61
CA GLU A 147 16.07 -14.66 -20.75
C GLU A 147 14.83 -15.50 -21.08
N ILE A 148 13.63 -14.99 -20.81
CA ILE A 148 12.36 -15.69 -21.04
C ILE A 148 11.81 -15.45 -22.46
N ASN A 149 12.55 -14.71 -23.30
CA ASN A 149 12.15 -14.44 -24.67
C ASN A 149 12.12 -15.72 -25.51
N GLY A 150 11.03 -15.93 -26.25
CA GLY A 150 10.76 -17.14 -27.03
C GLY A 150 10.32 -18.37 -26.23
N MET A 151 10.34 -18.32 -24.89
CA MET A 151 9.88 -19.40 -24.02
C MET A 151 8.36 -19.37 -23.83
N LYS A 152 7.76 -20.52 -23.55
CA LYS A 152 6.35 -20.55 -23.12
C LYS A 152 6.22 -20.05 -21.68
N ILE A 153 5.08 -19.43 -21.34
CA ILE A 153 4.80 -18.96 -19.97
C ILE A 153 4.98 -20.10 -18.93
N ARG A 154 4.59 -21.34 -19.27
CA ARG A 154 4.79 -22.51 -18.41
C ARG A 154 6.26 -22.85 -18.18
N GLU A 155 7.10 -22.68 -19.20
CA GLU A 155 8.54 -22.99 -19.17
C GLU A 155 9.33 -21.94 -18.38
N ALA A 156 8.91 -20.68 -18.46
CA ALA A 156 9.50 -19.57 -17.70
C ALA A 156 9.32 -19.72 -16.17
N GLN A 157 8.43 -20.61 -15.70
CA GLN A 157 8.18 -20.90 -14.29
C GLN A 157 8.01 -19.65 -13.41
N LEU A 158 7.40 -18.59 -13.95
CA LEU A 158 7.29 -17.28 -13.31
C LEU A 158 6.72 -17.36 -11.88
N ARG A 159 5.78 -18.27 -11.67
CA ARG A 159 5.20 -18.54 -10.36
C ARG A 159 6.19 -19.08 -9.32
N LYS A 160 7.10 -19.96 -9.74
CA LYS A 160 8.05 -20.62 -8.84
C LYS A 160 9.30 -19.76 -8.62
N LYS A 161 9.81 -19.12 -9.68
CA LYS A 161 11.02 -18.29 -9.64
C LYS A 161 10.75 -16.92 -9.00
N TYR A 162 9.62 -16.31 -9.34
CA TYR A 162 9.32 -14.91 -9.04
C TYR A 162 8.07 -14.69 -8.18
N GLY A 163 7.34 -15.75 -7.83
CA GLY A 163 6.15 -15.63 -6.98
C GLY A 163 4.95 -14.95 -7.65
N ILE A 164 4.98 -14.74 -8.97
CA ILE A 164 3.91 -14.08 -9.72
C ILE A 164 3.12 -15.04 -10.61
N ASN A 165 1.83 -14.78 -10.74
CA ASN A 165 0.91 -15.49 -11.62
C ASN A 165 0.47 -14.57 -12.76
N VAL A 166 0.60 -15.01 -14.02
CA VAL A 166 0.16 -14.23 -15.18
C VAL A 166 -1.34 -14.47 -15.40
N LEU A 167 -2.13 -13.39 -15.37
CA LEU A 167 -3.58 -13.41 -15.57
C LEU A 167 -3.97 -13.14 -17.01
N ALA A 168 -3.23 -12.26 -17.68
CA ALA A 168 -3.47 -11.88 -19.06
C ALA A 168 -2.17 -11.54 -19.77
N MET A 169 -2.17 -11.67 -21.09
CA MET A 169 -1.08 -11.23 -21.96
C MET A 169 -1.65 -10.37 -23.07
N ARG A 170 -0.96 -9.27 -23.35
CA ARG A 170 -1.25 -8.37 -24.46
C ARG A 170 -0.07 -8.32 -25.41
N ASN A 171 -0.29 -8.84 -26.61
CA ASN A 171 0.63 -8.71 -27.74
C ASN A 171 0.05 -7.65 -28.69
N GLY A 172 0.64 -6.45 -28.66
CA GLY A 172 0.16 -5.28 -29.40
C GLY A 172 -1.29 -4.89 -29.05
N LYS A 173 -2.23 -5.16 -29.98
CA LYS A 173 -3.67 -4.86 -29.83
C LYS A 173 -4.52 -6.06 -29.44
N SER A 174 -3.94 -7.26 -29.36
CA SER A 174 -4.67 -8.48 -29.05
C SER A 174 -4.54 -8.83 -27.57
N TYR A 175 -5.68 -9.01 -26.90
CA TYR A 175 -5.74 -9.48 -25.52
C TYR A 175 -5.99 -10.98 -25.51
N ARG A 176 -5.19 -11.72 -24.74
CA ARG A 176 -5.37 -13.15 -24.51
C ARG A 176 -5.48 -13.41 -23.01
N SER A 177 -6.58 -13.99 -22.58
CA SER A 177 -6.84 -14.42 -21.20
C SER A 177 -6.98 -15.96 -21.06
N GLY A 178 -7.25 -16.67 -22.16
CA GLY A 178 -7.39 -18.13 -22.19
C GLY A 178 -6.13 -18.88 -22.64
N ARG A 179 -5.82 -20.02 -22.00
CA ARG A 179 -4.66 -20.91 -22.30
C ARG A 179 -3.31 -20.20 -22.39
N LEU A 180 -3.05 -19.28 -21.46
CA LEU A 180 -1.79 -18.53 -21.37
C LEU A 180 -0.55 -19.43 -21.18
N ALA A 181 -0.70 -20.60 -20.54
CA ALA A 181 0.43 -21.48 -20.24
C ALA A 181 1.25 -21.89 -21.49
N GLU A 182 0.61 -22.00 -22.65
CA GLU A 182 1.24 -22.40 -23.92
C GLU A 182 1.64 -21.22 -24.81
N ALA A 183 1.30 -19.99 -24.41
CA ALA A 183 1.68 -18.80 -25.15
C ALA A 183 3.19 -18.56 -25.03
N LYS A 184 3.82 -18.22 -26.15
CA LYS A 184 5.23 -17.80 -26.18
C LYS A 184 5.32 -16.33 -25.81
N LEU A 185 6.34 -15.99 -25.02
CA LEU A 185 6.67 -14.64 -24.64
C LEU A 185 7.59 -14.02 -25.69
N GLU A 186 7.23 -12.84 -26.19
CA GLU A 186 8.05 -12.08 -27.12
C GLU A 186 8.39 -10.71 -26.55
N THR A 187 9.48 -10.12 -27.02
CA THR A 187 9.89 -8.76 -26.64
C THR A 187 8.78 -7.75 -26.90
N GLY A 188 8.49 -6.92 -25.89
CA GLY A 188 7.44 -5.91 -25.95
C GLY A 188 6.04 -6.42 -25.61
N ASP A 189 5.88 -7.72 -25.33
CA ASP A 189 4.64 -8.24 -24.75
C ASP A 189 4.40 -7.63 -23.36
N VAL A 190 3.14 -7.29 -23.10
CA VAL A 190 2.69 -6.77 -21.81
C VAL A 190 1.96 -7.89 -21.08
N LEU A 191 2.50 -8.31 -19.95
CA LEU A 191 1.93 -9.32 -19.07
C LEU A 191 1.24 -8.65 -17.91
N LEU A 192 -0.01 -9.02 -17.66
CA LEU A 192 -0.69 -8.66 -16.43
C LEU A 192 -0.41 -9.75 -15.39
N ALA A 193 0.40 -9.41 -14.40
CA ALA A 193 0.82 -10.30 -13.34
C ALA A 193 0.11 -9.95 -12.02
N GLN A 194 -0.19 -10.99 -11.26
CA GLN A 194 -0.68 -10.91 -9.90
C GLN A 194 0.35 -11.57 -8.97
N GLY A 195 0.65 -10.92 -7.85
CA GLY A 195 1.58 -11.44 -6.86
C GLY A 195 1.40 -10.79 -5.50
N LYS A 196 2.14 -11.25 -4.49
CA LYS A 196 2.21 -10.50 -3.24
C LYS A 196 2.98 -9.22 -3.47
N TRP A 197 2.61 -8.16 -2.74
CA TRP A 197 3.29 -6.86 -2.85
C TRP A 197 4.81 -6.94 -2.68
N ASN A 198 5.31 -7.75 -1.75
CA ASN A 198 6.75 -7.96 -1.55
C ASN A 198 7.43 -8.63 -2.75
N ASP A 199 6.74 -9.56 -3.42
CA ASP A 199 7.29 -10.24 -4.59
C ASP A 199 7.33 -9.26 -5.76
N ILE A 200 6.24 -8.50 -6.00
CA ILE A 200 6.18 -7.45 -7.04
C ILE A 200 7.26 -6.38 -6.84
N LEU A 201 7.52 -5.95 -5.60
CA LEU A 201 8.58 -5.00 -5.29
C LEU A 201 9.97 -5.56 -5.65
N ARG A 202 10.24 -6.84 -5.39
CA ARG A 202 11.49 -7.49 -5.81
C ARG A 202 11.63 -7.54 -7.33
N LEU A 203 10.54 -7.72 -8.05
CA LEU A 203 10.56 -7.69 -9.52
C LEU A 203 10.85 -6.30 -10.08
N ASN A 204 10.58 -5.24 -9.32
CA ASN A 204 10.94 -3.89 -9.73
C ASN A 204 12.46 -3.63 -9.57
N ASP A 205 13.10 -4.30 -8.61
CA ASP A 205 14.55 -4.23 -8.41
C ASP A 205 15.32 -5.11 -9.41
N GLU A 206 14.71 -6.20 -9.91
CA GLU A 206 15.26 -7.06 -10.98
C GLU A 206 14.80 -6.59 -12.38
N SER A 207 15.54 -5.65 -12.98
CA SER A 207 15.19 -5.02 -14.27
C SER A 207 15.62 -5.79 -15.53
N ASP A 208 16.32 -6.91 -15.41
CA ASP A 208 16.96 -7.57 -16.56
C ASP A 208 15.95 -8.26 -17.49
N ASN A 209 14.88 -8.83 -16.93
CA ASN A 209 13.91 -9.63 -17.68
C ASN A 209 12.61 -8.91 -18.04
N TRP A 210 12.28 -7.81 -17.36
CA TRP A 210 11.07 -7.03 -17.63
C TRP A 210 11.17 -5.63 -17.05
N VAL A 211 10.26 -4.77 -17.47
CA VAL A 211 10.00 -3.47 -16.85
C VAL A 211 8.62 -3.50 -16.19
N VAL A 212 8.59 -3.25 -14.89
CA VAL A 212 7.36 -3.08 -14.13
C VAL A 212 6.70 -1.74 -14.52
N LEU A 213 5.51 -1.81 -15.11
CA LEU A 213 4.70 -0.66 -15.44
C LEU A 213 3.80 -0.30 -14.25
N GLY A 214 4.04 0.89 -13.69
CA GLY A 214 3.31 1.42 -12.54
C GLY A 214 4.03 1.14 -11.23
N HIS A 215 4.19 2.17 -10.41
CA HIS A 215 4.88 2.09 -9.13
C HIS A 215 3.98 1.40 -8.08
N PRO A 216 4.23 0.13 -7.71
CA PRO A 216 3.36 -0.64 -6.80
C PRO A 216 3.29 -0.01 -5.39
N GLU A 217 4.32 0.74 -5.02
CA GLU A 217 4.46 1.46 -3.74
C GLU A 217 3.33 2.45 -3.42
N GLN A 218 2.68 3.05 -4.43
CA GLN A 218 1.53 3.95 -4.21
C GLN A 218 0.21 3.20 -3.98
N ALA A 219 0.05 2.02 -4.59
CA ALA A 219 -1.12 1.17 -4.42
C ALA A 219 -1.12 0.46 -3.05
N LEU A 220 0.06 0.08 -2.51
CA LEU A 220 0.17 -0.40 -1.13
C LEU A 220 -0.42 0.58 -0.11
N ARG A 221 -0.22 1.90 -0.30
CA ARG A 221 -0.72 2.91 0.65
C ARG A 221 -2.24 2.93 0.73
N HIS A 222 -2.95 2.73 -0.38
CA HIS A 222 -4.41 2.81 -0.42
C HIS A 222 -5.09 1.58 0.17
N VAL A 223 -4.48 0.40 0.00
CA VAL A 223 -5.08 -0.87 0.40
C VAL A 223 -5.04 -1.10 1.92
N THR A 224 -4.05 -0.53 2.61
CA THR A 224 -3.92 -0.65 4.08
C THR A 224 -5.05 0.04 4.86
N LEU A 225 -5.89 0.84 4.20
CA LEU A 225 -6.82 1.76 4.87
C LEU A 225 -8.18 1.16 5.25
N ASP A 226 -8.61 0.02 4.71
CA ASP A 226 -10.04 -0.33 4.83
C ASP A 226 -10.43 -1.09 6.11
N TYR A 227 -9.53 -1.84 6.76
CA TYR A 227 -9.92 -2.63 7.94
C TYR A 227 -9.16 -2.31 9.22
N LYS A 228 -7.90 -1.86 9.14
CA LYS A 228 -7.07 -1.54 10.32
C LYS A 228 -6.91 -0.05 10.60
N ALA A 229 -7.28 0.82 9.66
CA ALA A 229 -7.18 2.27 9.83
C ALA A 229 -7.99 2.85 11.00
N PRO A 230 -9.26 2.46 11.25
CA PRO A 230 -10.00 3.03 12.38
C PRO A 230 -9.38 2.64 13.73
N LEU A 231 -8.78 1.45 13.82
CA LEU A 231 -8.07 1.00 15.02
C LEU A 231 -6.75 1.76 15.22
N ALA A 232 -5.97 1.95 14.15
CA ALA A 232 -4.75 2.77 14.19
C ALA A 232 -5.05 4.22 14.59
N ALA A 233 -6.13 4.79 14.04
CA ALA A 233 -6.61 6.11 14.40
C ALA A 233 -7.03 6.18 15.87
N ALA A 234 -7.74 5.17 16.39
CA ALA A 234 -8.11 5.10 17.80
C ALA A 234 -6.89 5.01 18.73
N ILE A 235 -5.86 4.23 18.36
CA ILE A 235 -4.62 4.14 19.15
C ILE A 235 -3.86 5.49 19.11
N MET A 236 -3.76 6.13 17.95
CA MET A 236 -3.14 7.46 17.84
C MET A 236 -3.90 8.51 18.65
N LEU A 237 -5.23 8.51 18.58
CA LEU A 237 -6.05 9.47 19.33
C LEU A 237 -5.96 9.21 20.83
N GLY A 238 -5.93 7.94 21.25
CA GLY A 238 -5.68 7.55 22.64
C GLY A 238 -4.31 8.00 23.15
N MET A 239 -3.26 7.84 22.33
CA MET A 239 -1.91 8.33 22.64
C MET A 239 -1.88 9.86 22.81
N VAL A 240 -2.49 10.61 21.88
CA VAL A 240 -2.55 12.08 21.95
C VAL A 240 -3.37 12.53 23.16
N ALA A 241 -4.52 11.91 23.42
CA ALA A 241 -5.34 12.22 24.59
C ALA A 241 -4.58 11.96 25.89
N MET A 242 -3.83 10.87 25.96
CA MET A 242 -3.02 10.53 27.14
C MET A 242 -1.84 11.49 27.34
N MET A 243 -1.25 12.01 26.25
CA MET A 243 -0.25 13.09 26.33
C MET A 243 -0.83 14.43 26.79
N VAL A 244 -2.04 14.79 26.36
CA VAL A 244 -2.66 16.09 26.68
C VAL A 244 -3.28 16.11 28.07
N LEU A 245 -3.90 15.01 28.48
CA LEU A 245 -4.63 14.94 29.74
C LEU A 245 -3.71 14.74 30.96
N ASP A 246 -2.42 14.42 30.74
CA ASP A 246 -1.40 14.18 31.78
C ASP A 246 -1.92 13.26 32.92
N THR A 247 -2.87 12.38 32.58
CA THR A 247 -3.68 11.59 33.53
C THR A 247 -2.90 10.46 34.15
N ILE A 248 -1.74 10.12 33.57
CA ILE A 248 -0.78 9.18 34.12
C ILE A 248 0.51 9.97 34.34
N PRO A 249 1.12 9.96 35.53
CA PRO A 249 2.41 10.60 35.83
C PRO A 249 3.58 9.85 35.16
N ALA A 250 3.41 9.50 33.89
CA ALA A 250 4.36 8.75 33.10
C ALA A 250 4.83 9.65 31.95
N ALA A 251 6.15 9.78 31.82
CA ALA A 251 6.77 10.60 30.79
C ALA A 251 6.16 10.31 29.40
N PRO A 252 6.06 11.30 28.50
CA PRO A 252 5.51 11.12 27.15
C PRO A 252 6.07 9.92 26.38
N VAL A 253 7.30 9.52 26.69
CA VAL A 253 7.98 8.33 26.17
C VAL A 253 7.21 7.03 26.44
N THR A 254 6.62 6.87 27.62
CA THR A 254 5.87 5.66 28.00
C THR A 254 4.59 5.50 27.18
N ALA A 255 3.86 6.59 26.94
CA ALA A 255 2.68 6.60 26.07
C ALA A 255 3.05 6.21 24.64
N VAL A 256 4.19 6.69 24.13
CA VAL A 256 4.71 6.33 22.80
C VAL A 256 5.07 4.84 22.72
N ILE A 257 5.78 4.30 23.71
CA ILE A 257 6.16 2.88 23.74
C ILE A 257 4.92 1.99 23.83
N MET A 258 3.95 2.34 24.67
CA MET A 258 2.69 1.60 24.81
C MET A 258 1.86 1.61 23.53
N ALA A 259 1.73 2.76 22.87
CA ALA A 259 1.07 2.87 21.57
C ALA A 259 1.80 2.06 20.48
N GLY A 260 3.14 2.09 20.47
CA GLY A 260 3.96 1.25 19.59
C GLY A 260 3.73 -0.25 19.84
N LEU A 261 3.71 -0.68 21.10
CA LEU A 261 3.45 -2.06 21.46
C LEU A 261 2.03 -2.49 21.06
N LEU A 262 1.02 -1.65 21.29
CA LEU A 262 -0.37 -1.90 20.91
C LEU A 262 -0.54 -2.01 19.39
N THR A 263 0.12 -1.15 18.61
CA THR A 263 0.05 -1.22 17.13
C THR A 263 0.72 -2.47 16.57
N VAL A 264 1.79 -2.96 17.21
CA VAL A 264 2.44 -4.24 16.87
C VAL A 264 1.57 -5.43 17.27
N LEU A 265 1.04 -5.45 18.51
CA LEU A 265 0.19 -6.54 19.01
C LEU A 265 -1.14 -6.65 18.25
N THR A 266 -1.72 -5.53 17.82
CA THR A 266 -2.92 -5.51 16.98
C THR A 266 -2.63 -5.91 15.51
N GLY A 267 -1.37 -6.15 15.17
CA GLY A 267 -0.94 -6.55 13.84
C GLY A 267 -1.21 -5.49 12.78
N CYS A 268 -1.25 -4.21 13.17
CA CYS A 268 -1.57 -3.11 12.25
C CYS A 268 -0.46 -2.89 11.22
N HIS A 269 0.79 -3.17 11.60
CA HIS A 269 1.93 -3.18 10.70
C HIS A 269 2.34 -4.62 10.36
N ARG A 270 2.31 -4.96 9.06
CA ARG A 270 2.72 -6.28 8.55
C ARG A 270 4.24 -6.49 8.55
N SER A 271 5.01 -5.42 8.79
CA SER A 271 6.47 -5.40 8.75
C SER A 271 7.00 -4.32 9.70
N VAL A 272 7.76 -4.74 10.71
CA VAL A 272 8.49 -3.86 11.63
C VAL A 272 9.56 -3.05 10.85
N GLU A 273 10.13 -3.66 9.81
CA GLU A 273 11.12 -3.05 8.92
C GLU A 273 10.61 -1.79 8.20
N SER A 274 9.34 -1.79 7.79
CA SER A 274 8.72 -0.66 7.09
C SER A 274 8.49 0.53 8.03
N ALA A 275 8.26 0.28 9.33
CA ALA A 275 8.15 1.32 10.33
C ALA A 275 9.50 2.02 10.57
N TYR A 276 10.59 1.23 10.70
CA TYR A 276 11.95 1.77 10.85
C TYR A 276 12.40 2.59 9.63
N LYS A 277 12.05 2.16 8.41
CA LYS A 277 12.32 2.94 7.18
C LYS A 277 11.59 4.29 7.12
N THR A 278 10.53 4.47 7.89
CA THR A 278 9.78 5.74 7.94
C THR A 278 10.38 6.71 8.98
N ILE A 279 11.33 6.26 9.80
CA ILE A 279 12.01 7.13 10.77
C ILE A 279 13.05 7.98 10.04
N HIS A 280 12.88 9.30 10.10
CA HIS A 280 13.88 10.27 9.65
C HIS A 280 15.03 10.34 10.66
N TRP A 281 16.00 9.43 10.53
CA TRP A 281 17.15 9.34 11.43
C TRP A 281 17.94 10.66 11.51
N GLU A 282 17.99 11.43 10.43
CA GLU A 282 18.63 12.75 10.40
C GLU A 282 18.03 13.69 11.45
N SER A 283 16.70 13.71 11.60
CA SER A 283 16.01 14.54 12.58
C SER A 283 16.25 14.07 14.01
N VAL A 284 16.26 12.75 14.24
CA VAL A 284 16.51 12.17 15.57
C VAL A 284 17.92 12.49 16.04
N VAL A 285 18.91 12.27 15.17
CA VAL A 285 20.32 12.56 15.45
C VAL A 285 20.53 14.05 15.68
N LEU A 286 19.87 14.92 14.89
CA LEU A 286 19.93 16.37 15.07
C LEU A 286 19.42 16.79 16.45
N ILE A 287 18.25 16.32 16.89
CA ILE A 287 17.68 16.64 18.20
C ILE A 287 18.58 16.10 19.33
N ALA A 288 19.09 14.88 19.18
CA ALA A 288 19.98 14.27 20.17
C ALA A 288 21.29 15.06 20.32
N ALA A 289 21.89 15.53 19.23
CA ALA A 289 23.11 16.35 19.25
C ALA A 289 22.87 17.76 19.84
N MET A 290 21.65 18.27 19.74
CA MET A 290 21.28 19.60 20.23
C MET A 290 21.14 19.67 21.76
N MET A 291 20.75 18.59 22.43
CA MET A 291 20.65 18.56 23.90
C MET A 291 22.02 18.87 24.57
N PRO A 292 23.12 18.15 24.25
CA PRO A 292 24.45 18.47 24.77
C PRO A 292 24.92 19.87 24.37
N MET A 293 24.68 20.29 23.13
CA MET A 293 25.06 21.61 22.65
C MET A 293 24.38 22.73 23.47
N SER A 294 23.07 22.60 23.71
CA SER A 294 22.30 23.53 24.55
C SER A 294 22.91 23.64 25.96
N THR A 295 23.23 22.50 26.59
CA THR A 295 23.88 22.49 27.91
C THR A 295 25.30 23.07 27.89
N ALA A 296 26.03 22.94 26.78
CA ALA A 296 27.36 23.53 26.63
C ALA A 296 27.28 25.06 26.52
N LEU A 297 26.30 25.60 25.78
CA LEU A 297 26.06 27.05 25.70
C LEU A 297 25.67 27.64 27.06
N GLU A 298 24.89 26.90 27.85
CA GLU A 298 24.56 27.26 29.22
C GLU A 298 25.81 27.26 30.12
N LYS A 299 26.60 26.18 30.09
CA LYS A 299 27.83 26.05 30.91
C LYS A 299 28.93 27.03 30.52
N THR A 300 29.05 27.40 29.25
CA THR A 300 30.02 28.40 28.78
C THR A 300 29.60 29.83 29.11
N GLY A 301 28.36 30.04 29.59
CA GLY A 301 27.84 31.36 29.93
C GLY A 301 27.47 32.22 28.71
N VAL A 302 27.52 31.66 27.50
CA VAL A 302 27.14 32.37 26.26
C VAL A 302 25.67 32.77 26.32
N SER A 303 24.79 31.87 26.80
CA SER A 303 23.37 32.18 27.00
C SER A 303 23.15 33.34 27.97
N GLN A 304 23.98 33.44 29.02
CA GLN A 304 23.96 34.55 29.99
C GLN A 304 24.44 35.86 29.35
N ALA A 305 25.51 35.83 28.56
CA ALA A 305 26.03 37.03 27.90
C ALA A 305 25.01 37.62 26.92
N VAL A 306 24.43 36.77 26.07
CA VAL A 306 23.44 37.19 25.06
C VAL A 306 22.14 37.67 25.70
N SER A 307 21.62 36.96 26.69
CA SER A 307 20.42 37.41 27.42
C SER A 307 20.65 38.73 28.14
N THR A 308 21.83 38.94 28.74
CA THR A 308 22.18 40.22 29.40
C THR A 308 22.20 41.36 28.39
N ALA A 309 22.81 41.16 27.21
CA ALA A 309 22.84 42.18 26.15
C ALA A 309 21.44 42.52 25.62
N LEU A 310 20.56 41.53 25.51
CA LEU A 310 19.16 41.74 25.13
C LEU A 310 18.38 42.51 26.21
N VAL A 311 18.49 42.10 27.47
CA VAL A 311 17.80 42.75 28.61
C VAL A 311 18.33 44.17 28.83
N SER A 312 19.63 44.42 28.71
CA SER A 312 20.18 45.77 28.87
C SER A 312 19.75 46.74 27.77
N SER A 313 19.53 46.23 26.56
CA SER A 313 19.17 47.05 25.40
C SER A 313 17.67 47.30 25.29
N LEU A 314 16.85 46.27 25.55
CA LEU A 314 15.40 46.30 25.31
C LEU A 314 14.57 46.19 26.61
N GLY A 315 15.16 45.79 27.73
CA GLY A 315 14.43 45.60 29.01
C GLY A 315 13.90 46.89 29.61
N SER A 316 14.52 48.03 29.34
CA SER A 316 14.05 49.36 29.77
C SER A 316 12.75 49.80 29.09
N MET A 317 12.42 49.22 27.93
CA MET A 317 11.22 49.51 27.14
C MET A 317 10.03 48.59 27.50
N GLY A 318 10.21 47.71 28.49
CA GLY A 318 9.18 46.82 29.03
C GLY A 318 9.22 45.39 28.46
N PRO A 319 8.50 44.43 29.11
CA PRO A 319 8.55 43.00 28.76
C PRO A 319 8.12 42.68 27.32
N THR A 320 7.19 43.46 26.77
CA THR A 320 6.68 43.30 25.40
C THR A 320 7.74 43.65 24.35
N ALA A 321 8.56 44.68 24.61
CA ALA A 321 9.67 45.05 23.73
C ALA A 321 10.75 43.96 23.71
N LEU A 322 11.05 43.37 24.86
CA LEU A 322 11.99 42.25 24.96
C LEU A 322 11.51 41.01 24.18
N LEU A 323 10.22 40.65 24.30
CA LEU A 323 9.62 39.58 23.51
C LEU A 323 9.67 39.87 22.00
N ALA A 324 9.39 41.10 21.58
CA ALA A 324 9.47 41.51 20.18
C ALA A 324 10.92 41.40 19.64
N GLY A 325 11.91 41.81 20.44
CA GLY A 325 13.32 41.65 20.11
C GLY A 325 13.73 40.20 19.98
N LEU A 326 13.35 39.35 20.94
CA LEU A 326 13.63 37.92 20.91
C LEU A 326 12.97 37.24 19.70
N TYR A 327 11.74 37.61 19.36
CA TYR A 327 11.04 37.14 18.17
C TYR A 327 11.74 37.55 16.87
N LEU A 328 12.17 38.80 16.75
CA LEU A 328 12.91 39.30 15.58
C LEU A 328 14.25 38.59 15.42
N THR A 329 15.02 38.46 16.51
CA THR A 329 16.30 37.71 16.50
C THR A 329 16.08 36.25 16.10
N THR A 330 15.05 35.60 16.65
CA THR A 330 14.69 34.21 16.29
C THR A 330 14.30 34.10 14.82
N SER A 331 13.54 35.06 14.30
CA SER A 331 13.08 35.07 12.91
C SER A 331 14.24 35.25 11.92
N VAL A 332 15.16 36.18 12.20
CA VAL A 332 16.39 36.36 11.40
C VAL A 332 17.24 35.10 11.44
N LEU A 333 17.42 34.50 12.62
CA LEU A 333 18.23 33.29 12.76
C LEU A 333 17.61 32.08 12.03
N THR A 334 16.28 32.01 11.96
CA THR A 334 15.54 30.97 11.22
C THR A 334 15.72 31.07 9.70
N MET A 335 16.08 32.24 9.17
CA MET A 335 16.43 32.37 7.74
C MET A 335 17.76 31.67 7.39
N PHE A 336 18.67 31.52 8.36
CA PHE A 336 19.99 30.92 8.14
C PHE A 336 20.09 29.50 8.68
N ILE A 337 19.29 29.14 9.68
CA ILE A 337 19.36 27.86 10.37
C ILE A 337 17.99 27.16 10.34
N ARG A 338 18.00 25.83 10.18
CA ARG A 338 16.79 24.98 10.22
C ARG A 338 16.00 25.21 11.52
N ASN A 339 14.69 25.36 11.42
CA ASN A 339 13.78 25.78 12.52
C ASN A 339 14.03 25.06 13.86
N THR A 340 14.28 23.75 13.83
CA THR A 340 14.55 22.94 15.04
C THR A 340 15.81 23.38 15.76
N ALA A 341 16.87 23.75 15.03
CA ALA A 341 18.12 24.22 15.61
C ALA A 341 17.97 25.59 16.27
N THR A 342 17.27 26.50 15.59
CA THR A 342 17.00 27.84 16.10
C THR A 342 16.21 27.78 17.40
N ALA A 343 15.19 26.90 17.48
CA ALA A 343 14.39 26.71 18.68
C ALA A 343 15.25 26.26 19.87
N VAL A 344 16.16 25.29 19.67
CA VAL A 344 17.02 24.80 20.77
C VAL A 344 18.08 25.81 21.21
N LEU A 345 18.59 26.64 20.29
CA LEU A 345 19.53 27.73 20.62
C LEU A 345 18.84 28.87 21.38
N MET A 346 17.63 29.24 20.97
CA MET A 346 16.88 30.33 21.58
C MET A 346 16.21 29.95 22.90
N ALA A 347 15.84 28.68 23.11
CA ALA A 347 15.19 28.21 24.34
C ALA A 347 15.94 28.58 25.64
N PRO A 348 17.25 28.29 25.81
CA PRO A 348 17.97 28.69 27.03
C PRO A 348 18.12 30.20 27.15
N ILE A 349 18.33 30.93 26.05
CA ILE A 349 18.43 32.40 26.06
C ILE A 349 17.11 33.03 26.52
N ALA A 350 15.98 32.53 26.00
CA ALA A 350 14.65 32.96 26.38
C ALA A 350 14.34 32.66 27.85
N MET A 351 14.71 31.47 28.36
CA MET A 351 14.54 31.14 29.78
C MET A 351 15.36 32.05 30.68
N VAL A 352 16.62 32.34 30.36
CA VAL A 352 17.46 33.22 31.17
C VAL A 352 16.99 34.67 31.10
N ALA A 353 16.52 35.13 29.93
CA ALA A 353 15.94 36.45 29.79
C ALA A 353 14.62 36.59 30.58
N ALA A 354 13.76 35.57 30.54
CA ALA A 354 12.51 35.52 31.30
C ALA A 354 12.74 35.48 32.82
N ALA A 355 13.79 34.82 33.29
CA ALA A 355 14.15 34.78 34.71
C ALA A 355 14.73 36.11 35.25
N ARG A 356 15.01 37.09 34.37
CA ARG A 356 15.66 38.37 34.72
C ARG A 356 14.80 39.60 34.48
N CYS A 357 13.68 39.46 33.77
CA CYS A 357 12.58 40.42 33.80
C CYS A 357 11.73 40.19 35.05
#